data_AF-R7T060-F1
#
_entry.id   AF-R7T060-F1
#
_cell.length_a   1.000
_cell.length_b   1.000
_cell.length_c   1.000
_cell.angle_alpha   90.00
_cell.angle_beta   90.00
_cell.angle_gamma   90.00
#
_symmetry.space_group_name_H-M   'P 1'
#
loop_
_entity.id
_entity.type
_entity.pdbx_description
1 polymer ?
#
loop_
_entity_poly.entity_id
_entity_poly.type
_entity_poly.pdbx_seq_one_letter_code
_entity_poly.pdbx_strand_id
1 'polypeptide(L)'
;MAWSPNTWKTRFSLNIKGLPYKTVWVEYPDIEPLCKTIGATAAEKRRDGTPLYTLPVIHDPNTSAVLSDSAAIAQYLDKTYPDTPTLIPPHLDALTAAFEDAFWSVFEPGYGYIICAAMYDVLREGSRPFFRQTRDKVLGKPGEIEPGSEKRAQHWEKNRVGIHNIAKWLEMDGKDKLFFAGNDAGITYADITVAGFFMWFKKCCGEDSQEWADIRAWDGGRWKRFMEAFESFEVVDVGEELAL
;
A
#
# COMPACT_ATOMS: atom_id res chain seq x y z
N MET A 1 13.29 -6.80 -1.15
CA MET A 1 11.96 -7.33 -0.78
C MET A 1 10.93 -6.25 -1.01
N ALA A 2 9.76 -6.58 -1.57
CA ALA A 2 8.62 -5.67 -1.68
C ALA A 2 7.83 -5.63 -0.37
N TRP A 3 7.67 -4.45 0.22
CA TRP A 3 6.98 -4.27 1.50
C TRP A 3 6.10 -3.02 1.57
N SER A 4 6.41 -1.96 0.80
CA SER A 4 5.68 -0.69 0.89
C SER A 4 4.23 -0.85 0.40
N PRO A 5 3.22 -0.39 1.17
CA PRO A 5 1.82 -0.59 0.84
C PRO A 5 1.47 0.10 -0.48
N ASN A 6 1.96 1.33 -0.69
CA ASN A 6 1.71 2.09 -1.91
C ASN A 6 2.33 1.42 -3.14
N THR A 7 3.55 0.88 -3.02
CA THR A 7 4.16 0.13 -4.15
C THR A 7 3.47 -1.21 -4.40
N TRP A 8 2.92 -1.85 -3.36
CA TRP A 8 2.12 -3.06 -3.50
C TRP A 8 0.82 -2.79 -4.26
N LYS A 9 0.20 -1.60 -4.14
CA LYS A 9 -0.96 -1.24 -4.96
C LYS A 9 -0.65 -1.32 -6.46
N THR A 10 0.46 -0.73 -6.91
CA THR A 10 0.89 -0.82 -8.32
C THR A 10 1.33 -2.23 -8.68
N ARG A 11 2.03 -2.95 -7.81
CA ARG A 11 2.42 -4.34 -8.07
C ARG A 11 1.21 -5.26 -8.26
N PHE A 12 0.21 -5.16 -7.39
CA PHE A 12 -1.06 -5.87 -7.57
C PHE A 12 -1.76 -5.44 -8.86
N SER A 13 -1.79 -4.16 -9.17
CA SER A 13 -2.40 -3.68 -10.42
C SER A 13 -1.74 -4.31 -11.66
N LEU A 14 -0.40 -4.40 -11.69
CA LEU A 14 0.34 -5.05 -12.78
C LEU A 14 0.10 -6.57 -12.81
N ASN A 15 0.16 -7.23 -11.66
CA ASN A 15 -0.03 -8.67 -11.54
C ASN A 15 -1.46 -9.12 -11.92
N ILE A 16 -2.49 -8.42 -11.44
CA ILE A 16 -3.91 -8.70 -11.77
C ILE A 16 -4.16 -8.51 -13.26
N LYS A 17 -3.54 -7.50 -13.86
CA LYS A 17 -3.62 -7.25 -15.31
C LYS A 17 -2.78 -8.20 -16.15
N GLY A 18 -1.91 -9.00 -15.53
CA GLY A 18 -0.96 -9.87 -16.23
C GLY A 18 0.07 -9.10 -17.07
N LEU A 19 0.33 -7.83 -16.72
CA LEU A 19 1.27 -6.99 -17.47
C LEU A 19 2.71 -7.33 -17.07
N PRO A 20 3.62 -7.57 -18.03
CA PRO A 20 5.02 -7.80 -17.71
C PRO A 20 5.66 -6.51 -17.20
N TYR A 21 6.46 -6.61 -16.14
CA TYR A 21 7.21 -5.50 -15.60
C TYR A 21 8.54 -5.99 -15.02
N LYS A 22 9.41 -5.02 -14.76
CA LYS A 22 10.66 -5.22 -14.03
C LYS A 22 10.75 -4.18 -12.93
N THR A 23 11.06 -4.61 -11.72
CA THR A 23 11.27 -3.73 -10.57
C THR A 23 12.67 -3.14 -10.62
N VAL A 24 12.78 -1.82 -10.47
CA VAL A 24 14.03 -1.16 -10.10
C VAL A 24 13.94 -0.81 -8.62
N TRP A 25 14.84 -1.37 -7.81
CA TRP A 25 14.89 -1.15 -6.37
C TRP A 25 15.60 0.18 -6.06
N VAL A 26 14.90 1.05 -5.33
CA VAL A 26 15.35 2.41 -5.04
C VAL A 26 15.29 2.64 -3.54
N GLU A 27 16.39 3.07 -2.94
CA GLU A 27 16.45 3.45 -1.53
C GLU A 27 15.73 4.79 -1.31
N TYR A 28 15.15 4.99 -0.13
CA TYR A 28 14.43 6.23 0.20
C TYR A 28 15.14 7.56 -0.16
N PRO A 29 16.43 7.75 0.15
CA PRO A 29 17.13 9.00 -0.18
C PRO A 29 17.26 9.24 -1.69
N ASP A 30 17.19 8.19 -2.51
CA ASP A 30 17.43 8.25 -3.96
C ASP A 30 16.15 8.44 -4.78
N ILE A 31 14.97 8.39 -4.13
CA ILE A 31 13.67 8.57 -4.80
C ILE A 31 13.59 9.93 -5.48
N GLU A 32 13.85 11.01 -4.75
CA GLU A 32 13.73 12.37 -5.30
C GLU A 32 14.74 12.64 -6.44
N PRO A 33 16.04 12.32 -6.29
CA PRO A 33 16.99 12.38 -7.40
C PRO A 33 16.56 11.59 -8.62
N LEU A 34 16.15 10.31 -8.45
CA LEU A 34 15.71 9.47 -9.55
C LEU A 34 14.50 10.06 -10.27
N CYS A 35 13.45 10.41 -9.54
CA CYS A 35 12.23 10.96 -10.11
C CYS A 35 12.50 12.19 -10.97
N LYS A 36 13.39 13.09 -10.53
CA LYS A 36 13.82 14.25 -11.32
C LYS A 36 14.55 13.84 -12.59
N THR A 37 15.45 12.86 -12.52
CA THR A 37 16.22 12.36 -13.68
C THR A 37 15.32 11.74 -14.75
N ILE A 38 14.32 10.95 -14.35
CA ILE A 38 13.39 10.29 -15.28
C ILE A 38 12.20 11.15 -15.67
N GLY A 39 12.09 12.38 -15.16
CA GLY A 39 10.99 13.29 -15.47
C GLY A 39 9.65 12.94 -14.81
N ALA A 40 9.67 12.16 -13.73
CA ALA A 40 8.47 11.88 -12.94
C ALA A 40 8.05 13.13 -12.18
N THR A 41 6.75 13.43 -12.19
CA THR A 41 6.18 14.53 -11.40
C THR A 41 6.04 14.13 -9.93
N ALA A 42 6.03 15.11 -9.02
CA ALA A 42 5.60 14.87 -7.65
C ALA A 42 4.07 14.92 -7.59
N ALA A 43 3.44 13.88 -7.06
CA ALA A 43 2.00 13.83 -6.84
C ALA A 43 1.56 14.65 -5.61
N GLU A 44 2.46 14.81 -4.65
CA GLU A 44 2.17 15.43 -3.36
C GLU A 44 3.09 16.63 -3.08
N LYS A 45 2.73 17.42 -2.07
CA LYS A 45 3.54 18.51 -1.54
C LYS A 45 3.86 18.29 -0.07
N ARG A 46 5.06 18.69 0.33
CA ARG A 46 5.47 18.76 1.74
C ARG A 46 4.69 19.88 2.44
N ARG A 47 4.75 19.92 3.78
CA ARG A 47 4.08 20.97 4.60
C ARG A 47 4.52 22.40 4.28
N ASP A 48 5.74 22.58 3.77
CA ASP A 48 6.28 23.86 3.33
C ASP A 48 5.91 24.23 1.87
N GLY A 49 5.11 23.39 1.21
CA GLY A 49 4.66 23.59 -0.16
C GLY A 49 5.61 23.08 -1.24
N THR A 50 6.80 22.60 -0.89
CA THR A 50 7.75 22.03 -1.85
C THR A 50 7.30 20.66 -2.37
N PRO A 51 7.70 20.23 -3.58
CA PRO A 51 7.35 18.91 -4.12
C PRO A 51 7.79 17.76 -3.20
N LEU A 52 6.91 16.77 -3.03
CA LEU A 52 7.21 15.51 -2.36
C LEU A 52 7.21 14.38 -3.39
N TYR A 53 8.41 13.88 -3.72
CA TYR A 53 8.56 12.74 -4.61
C TYR A 53 8.38 11.43 -3.83
N THR A 54 7.54 10.56 -4.36
CA THR A 54 7.14 9.30 -3.73
C THR A 54 7.21 8.15 -4.74
N LEU A 55 7.19 6.93 -4.21
CA LEU A 55 6.94 5.72 -4.99
C LEU A 55 5.54 5.19 -4.64
N PRO A 56 4.84 4.50 -5.57
CA PRO A 56 5.35 3.97 -6.84
C PRO A 56 5.49 5.01 -7.96
N VAL A 57 6.41 4.71 -8.87
CA VAL A 57 6.55 5.34 -10.18
C VAL A 57 6.69 4.22 -11.20
N ILE A 58 6.09 4.38 -12.38
CA ILE A 58 6.33 3.50 -13.53
C ILE A 58 6.92 4.30 -14.68
N HIS A 59 7.72 3.62 -15.49
CA HIS A 59 8.08 4.05 -16.84
C HIS A 59 7.57 2.98 -17.79
N ASP A 60 6.62 3.33 -18.64
CA ASP A 60 6.06 2.43 -19.64
C ASP A 60 6.79 2.63 -20.98
N PRO A 61 7.66 1.69 -21.40
CA PRO A 61 8.43 1.84 -22.62
C PRO A 61 7.56 1.78 -23.89
N ASN A 62 6.34 1.25 -23.82
CA ASN A 62 5.45 1.15 -24.99
C ASN A 62 4.86 2.50 -25.38
N THR A 63 4.72 3.41 -24.42
CA THR A 63 4.12 4.75 -24.61
C THR A 63 5.09 5.89 -24.27
N SER A 64 6.25 5.56 -23.68
CA SER A 64 7.18 6.50 -23.04
C SER A 64 6.56 7.29 -21.87
N ALA A 65 5.46 6.81 -21.29
CA ALA A 65 4.84 7.46 -20.14
C ALA A 65 5.67 7.28 -18.88
N VAL A 66 5.84 8.35 -18.11
CA VAL A 66 6.43 8.34 -16.77
C VAL A 66 5.39 8.88 -15.80
N LEU A 67 4.95 8.04 -14.86
CA LEU A 67 3.81 8.33 -14.00
C LEU A 67 4.15 8.00 -12.54
N SER A 68 3.86 8.95 -11.67
CA SER A 68 3.82 8.79 -10.21
C SER A 68 2.37 8.65 -9.74
N ASP A 69 2.18 8.30 -8.47
CA ASP A 69 0.87 8.10 -7.81
C ASP A 69 0.20 6.77 -8.20
N SER A 70 -0.06 5.93 -7.19
CA SER A 70 -0.56 4.57 -7.44
C SER A 70 -1.95 4.54 -8.08
N ALA A 71 -2.81 5.52 -7.79
CA ALA A 71 -4.17 5.59 -8.35
C ALA A 71 -4.12 6.10 -9.79
N ALA A 72 -3.32 7.14 -10.05
CA ALA A 72 -3.07 7.64 -11.40
C ALA A 72 -2.43 6.56 -12.29
N ILE A 73 -1.51 5.76 -11.74
CA ILE A 73 -0.94 4.59 -12.41
C ILE A 73 -2.04 3.57 -12.74
N ALA A 74 -2.92 3.22 -11.79
CA ALA A 74 -4.00 2.27 -12.05
C ALA A 74 -4.96 2.77 -13.16
N GLN A 75 -5.35 4.04 -13.13
CA GLN A 75 -6.18 4.68 -14.17
C GLN A 75 -5.49 4.65 -15.54
N TYR A 76 -4.19 4.94 -15.58
CA TYR A 76 -3.40 4.85 -16.80
C TYR A 76 -3.37 3.43 -17.36
N LEU A 77 -3.17 2.43 -16.51
CA LEU A 77 -3.13 1.02 -16.92
C LEU A 77 -4.50 0.56 -17.45
N ASP A 78 -5.61 0.95 -16.81
CA ASP A 78 -6.97 0.69 -17.30
C ASP A 78 -7.19 1.29 -18.70
N LYS A 79 -6.75 2.54 -18.91
CA LYS A 79 -6.92 3.24 -20.19
C LYS A 79 -6.02 2.68 -21.30
N THR A 80 -4.77 2.34 -20.97
CA THR A 80 -3.74 1.98 -21.96
C THR A 80 -3.81 0.51 -22.34
N TYR A 81 -4.25 -0.35 -21.40
CA TYR A 81 -4.35 -1.80 -21.59
C TYR A 81 -5.79 -2.28 -21.35
N PRO A 82 -6.76 -1.89 -22.20
CA PRO A 82 -8.19 -2.13 -21.97
C PRO A 82 -8.60 -3.60 -22.05
N ASP A 83 -7.78 -4.47 -22.65
CA ASP A 83 -8.02 -5.92 -22.73
C ASP A 83 -7.71 -6.65 -21.40
N THR A 84 -7.31 -5.91 -20.37
CA THR A 84 -7.01 -6.42 -19.02
C THR A 84 -8.15 -6.06 -18.04
N PRO A 85 -8.30 -6.76 -16.90
CA PRO A 85 -9.32 -6.44 -15.89
C PRO A 85 -9.27 -4.96 -15.49
N THR A 86 -10.42 -4.27 -15.51
CA THR A 86 -10.53 -2.87 -15.11
C THR A 86 -10.50 -2.73 -13.58
N LEU A 87 -9.58 -1.92 -13.05
CA LEU A 87 -9.38 -1.78 -11.60
C LEU A 87 -10.15 -0.58 -11.03
N ILE A 88 -10.27 0.50 -11.79
CA ILE A 88 -11.02 1.71 -11.47
C ILE A 88 -12.06 1.92 -12.57
N PRO A 89 -13.23 1.27 -12.47
CA PRO A 89 -14.32 1.49 -13.42
C PRO A 89 -14.64 2.99 -13.52
N PRO A 90 -14.81 3.57 -14.73
CA PRO A 90 -15.01 5.01 -14.89
C PRO A 90 -16.22 5.58 -14.14
N HIS A 91 -17.25 4.76 -13.86
CA HIS A 91 -18.43 5.18 -13.10
C HIS A 91 -18.22 5.12 -11.57
N LEU A 92 -17.08 4.62 -11.10
CA LEU A 92 -16.70 4.52 -9.69
C LEU A 92 -15.49 5.41 -9.35
N ASP A 93 -14.91 6.14 -10.29
CA ASP A 93 -13.66 6.91 -10.09
C ASP A 93 -13.71 7.86 -8.89
N ALA A 94 -14.77 8.66 -8.76
CA ALA A 94 -14.99 9.57 -7.65
C ALA A 94 -15.20 8.84 -6.32
N LEU A 95 -15.87 7.68 -6.36
CA LEU A 95 -16.08 6.84 -5.18
C LEU A 95 -14.80 6.13 -4.75
N THR A 96 -13.94 5.73 -5.70
CA THR A 96 -12.62 5.17 -5.42
C THR A 96 -11.73 6.22 -4.76
N ALA A 97 -11.72 7.46 -5.26
CA ALA A 97 -10.98 8.55 -4.63
C ALA A 97 -11.49 8.82 -3.19
N ALA A 98 -12.80 8.94 -3.00
CA ALA A 98 -13.39 9.12 -1.67
C ALA A 98 -13.13 7.92 -0.73
N PHE A 99 -13.08 6.70 -1.29
CA PHE A 99 -12.73 5.50 -0.53
C PHE A 99 -11.29 5.54 -0.03
N GLU A 100 -10.32 6.01 -0.83
CA GLU A 100 -8.93 6.13 -0.36
C GLU A 100 -8.80 7.08 0.82
N ASP A 101 -9.50 8.22 0.78
CA ASP A 101 -9.56 9.16 1.92
C ASP A 101 -10.23 8.52 3.14
N ALA A 102 -11.36 7.84 2.96
CA ALA A 102 -12.08 7.17 4.03
C ALA A 102 -11.23 6.03 4.65
N PHE A 103 -10.59 5.22 3.81
CA PHE A 103 -9.68 4.16 4.21
C PHE A 103 -8.50 4.73 5.02
N TRP A 104 -7.86 5.79 4.53
CA TRP A 104 -6.76 6.42 5.25
C TRP A 104 -7.20 6.95 6.62
N SER A 105 -8.40 7.55 6.71
CA SER A 105 -8.91 8.11 7.97
C SER A 105 -9.11 7.07 9.08
N VAL A 106 -9.43 5.81 8.72
CA VAL A 106 -9.57 4.72 9.69
C VAL A 106 -8.24 4.01 9.97
N PHE A 107 -7.28 4.09 9.04
CA PHE A 107 -6.00 3.41 9.15
C PHE A 107 -4.92 4.26 9.86
N GLU A 108 -4.82 5.54 9.53
CA GLU A 108 -3.82 6.48 10.05
C GLU A 108 -3.69 6.48 11.59
N PRO A 109 -4.78 6.45 12.39
CA PRO A 109 -4.66 6.50 13.84
C PRO A 109 -3.87 5.32 14.46
N GLY A 110 -3.88 4.17 13.80
CA GLY A 110 -3.17 2.94 14.22
C GLY A 110 -1.80 2.75 13.55
N TYR A 111 -1.62 3.26 12.33
CA TYR A 111 -0.47 3.07 11.42
C TYR A 111 0.91 3.18 12.09
N GLY A 112 1.14 4.25 12.85
CA GLY A 112 2.50 4.78 13.06
C GLY A 112 3.41 3.93 13.93
N TYR A 113 2.91 3.33 15.00
CA TYR A 113 3.79 2.74 16.02
C TYR A 113 4.01 1.24 15.86
N ILE A 114 3.08 0.53 15.23
CA ILE A 114 3.23 -0.91 15.00
C ILE A 114 4.14 -1.12 13.80
N ILE A 115 3.77 -0.53 12.66
CA ILE A 115 4.44 -0.85 11.41
C ILE A 115 5.74 -0.07 11.24
N CYS A 116 5.81 1.21 11.63
CA CYS A 116 7.08 1.93 11.51
C CYS A 116 8.17 1.38 12.44
N ALA A 117 7.79 0.79 13.59
CA ALA A 117 8.72 0.06 14.43
C ALA A 117 9.26 -1.17 13.70
N ALA A 118 8.36 -2.01 13.16
CA ALA A 118 8.72 -3.21 12.40
C ALA A 118 9.54 -2.91 11.13
N MET A 119 9.30 -1.75 10.51
CA MET A 119 10.05 -1.32 9.32
C MET A 119 11.53 -1.11 9.56
N TYR A 120 11.98 -0.77 10.78
CA TYR A 120 13.41 -0.57 11.03
C TYR A 120 14.24 -1.80 10.73
N ASP A 121 13.67 -2.99 10.96
CA ASP A 121 14.34 -4.27 10.71
C ASP A 121 14.28 -4.67 9.23
N VAL A 122 13.25 -4.21 8.51
CA VAL A 122 13.01 -4.54 7.09
C VAL A 122 13.80 -3.63 6.15
N LEU A 123 14.06 -2.38 6.55
CA LEU A 123 14.80 -1.43 5.73
C LEU A 123 16.29 -1.79 5.67
N ARG A 124 16.86 -1.62 4.48
CA ARG A 124 18.31 -1.69 4.27
C ARG A 124 19.01 -0.52 4.94
N GLU A 125 20.31 -0.70 5.20
CA GLU A 125 21.11 0.26 5.97
C GLU A 125 21.07 1.68 5.39
N GLY A 126 21.07 1.84 4.06
CA GLY A 126 21.00 3.14 3.40
C GLY A 126 19.69 3.90 3.66
N SER A 127 18.56 3.19 3.76
CA SER A 127 17.24 3.78 4.01
C SER A 127 16.96 4.08 5.49
N ARG A 128 17.61 3.38 6.43
CA ARG A 128 17.31 3.48 7.87
C ARG A 128 17.47 4.90 8.43
N PRO A 129 18.57 5.64 8.17
CA PRO A 129 18.74 7.00 8.71
C PRO A 129 17.66 7.97 8.19
N PHE A 130 17.39 7.94 6.89
CA PHE A 130 16.35 8.76 6.27
C PHE A 130 14.97 8.45 6.84
N PHE A 131 14.63 7.16 6.94
CA PHE A 131 13.35 6.72 7.49
C PHE A 131 13.20 7.16 8.94
N ARG A 132 14.22 6.96 9.78
CA ARG A 132 14.23 7.40 11.18
C ARG A 132 13.98 8.90 11.29
N GLN A 133 14.79 9.71 10.61
CA GLN A 133 14.69 11.16 10.68
C GLN A 133 13.30 11.66 10.26
N THR A 134 12.75 11.11 9.18
CA THR A 134 11.46 11.55 8.64
C THR A 134 10.29 11.08 9.51
N ARG A 135 10.30 9.83 10.01
CA ARG A 135 9.19 9.29 10.81
C ARG A 135 9.23 9.77 12.24
N ASP A 136 10.40 9.99 12.83
CA ASP A 136 10.50 10.56 14.17
C ASP A 136 9.90 11.98 14.23
N LYS A 137 10.13 12.78 13.18
CA LYS A 137 9.56 14.13 13.04
C LYS A 137 8.04 14.15 12.92
N VAL A 138 7.46 13.13 12.27
CA VAL A 138 6.01 13.06 12.00
C VAL A 138 5.26 12.34 13.11
N LEU A 139 5.82 11.27 13.66
CA LEU A 139 5.14 10.32 14.55
C LEU A 139 5.63 10.37 16.00
N GLY A 140 6.67 11.15 16.31
CA GLY A 140 7.19 11.26 17.67
C GLY A 140 7.94 10.00 18.12
N LYS A 141 8.91 9.57 17.30
CA LYS A 141 9.82 8.45 17.55
C LYS A 141 9.16 7.07 17.71
N PRO A 142 8.53 6.53 16.65
CA PRO A 142 7.83 5.26 16.72
C PRO A 142 8.74 4.06 17.02
N GLY A 143 10.04 4.15 16.72
CA GLY A 143 11.01 3.09 16.98
C GLY A 143 11.44 2.93 18.45
N GLU A 144 11.03 3.85 19.33
CA GLU A 144 11.32 3.78 20.78
C GLU A 144 10.16 3.16 21.57
N ILE A 145 9.12 2.63 20.92
CA ILE A 145 7.99 2.01 21.63
C ILE A 145 8.34 0.60 22.10
N GLU A 146 8.30 0.38 23.41
CA GLU A 146 8.62 -0.91 23.99
C GLU A 146 7.58 -1.99 23.61
N PRO A 147 8.01 -3.19 23.20
CA PRO A 147 7.13 -4.35 23.09
C PRO A 147 6.34 -4.59 24.38
N GLY A 148 5.03 -4.81 24.27
CA GLY A 148 4.15 -5.02 25.43
C GLY A 148 3.75 -3.76 26.21
N SER A 149 4.22 -2.56 25.83
CA SER A 149 3.80 -1.32 26.50
C SER A 149 2.32 -0.98 26.26
N GLU A 150 1.71 -0.28 27.22
CA GLU A 150 0.34 0.25 27.12
C GLU A 150 0.16 1.14 25.88
N LYS A 151 1.16 1.97 25.57
CA LYS A 151 1.14 2.80 24.36
C LYS A 151 1.03 1.93 23.10
N ARG A 152 1.76 0.81 23.04
CA ARG A 152 1.70 -0.11 21.90
C ARG A 152 0.33 -0.75 21.79
N ALA A 153 -0.22 -1.21 22.92
CA ALA A 153 -1.57 -1.78 22.98
C ALA A 153 -2.64 -0.80 22.47
N GLN A 154 -2.56 0.48 22.86
CA GLN A 154 -3.49 1.53 22.39
C GLN A 154 -3.41 1.77 20.87
N HIS A 155 -2.21 1.75 20.29
CA HIS A 155 -2.07 1.85 18.82
C HIS A 155 -2.55 0.59 18.10
N TRP A 156 -2.32 -0.58 18.69
CA TRP A 156 -2.86 -1.83 18.15
C TRP A 156 -4.38 -1.85 18.17
N GLU A 157 -5.00 -1.39 19.26
CA GLU A 157 -6.45 -1.26 19.37
C GLU A 157 -7.03 -0.30 18.33
N LYS A 158 -6.34 0.81 18.02
CA LYS A 158 -6.75 1.71 16.93
C LYS A 158 -6.70 1.03 15.55
N ASN A 159 -5.67 0.22 15.27
CA ASN A 159 -5.63 -0.59 14.03
C ASN A 159 -6.80 -1.57 13.98
N ARG A 160 -7.07 -2.27 15.09
CA ARG A 160 -8.18 -3.21 15.20
C ARG A 160 -9.52 -2.53 14.91
N VAL A 161 -9.79 -1.40 15.57
CA VAL A 161 -11.01 -0.60 15.33
C VAL A 161 -11.12 -0.14 13.88
N GLY A 162 -10.02 0.35 13.30
CA GLY A 162 -9.97 0.77 11.90
C GLY A 162 -10.31 -0.36 10.94
N ILE A 163 -9.69 -1.53 11.12
CA ILE A 163 -9.91 -2.72 10.29
C ILE A 163 -11.36 -3.24 10.43
N HIS A 164 -11.91 -3.28 11.65
CA HIS A 164 -13.33 -3.61 11.84
C HIS A 164 -14.28 -2.61 11.19
N ASN A 165 -13.92 -1.32 11.12
CA ASN A 165 -14.74 -0.35 10.40
C ASN A 165 -14.75 -0.61 8.89
N ILE A 166 -13.64 -1.10 8.32
CA ILE A 166 -13.57 -1.54 6.92
C ILE A 166 -14.51 -2.74 6.70
N ALA A 167 -14.53 -3.72 7.62
CA ALA A 167 -15.47 -4.85 7.54
C ALA A 167 -16.94 -4.38 7.53
N LYS A 168 -17.28 -3.41 8.39
CA LYS A 168 -18.64 -2.84 8.43
C LYS A 168 -19.07 -2.24 7.09
N TRP A 169 -18.17 -1.63 6.33
CA TRP A 169 -18.47 -1.11 5.00
C TRP A 169 -18.87 -2.23 4.02
N LEU A 170 -18.15 -3.35 4.05
CA LEU A 170 -18.47 -4.53 3.24
C LEU A 170 -19.79 -5.18 3.65
N GLU A 171 -20.17 -5.09 4.91
CA GLU A 171 -21.39 -5.69 5.48
C GLU A 171 -22.63 -4.80 5.41
N MET A 172 -22.53 -3.57 4.87
CA MET A 172 -23.62 -2.58 4.89
C MET A 172 -24.94 -3.05 4.27
N ASP A 173 -24.90 -3.96 3.31
CA ASP A 173 -26.11 -4.51 2.66
C ASP A 173 -26.55 -5.86 3.26
N GLY A 174 -25.95 -6.29 4.37
CA GLY A 174 -26.23 -7.55 5.05
C GLY A 174 -25.78 -8.80 4.30
N LYS A 175 -25.01 -8.65 3.21
CA LYS A 175 -24.47 -9.78 2.43
C LYS A 175 -23.01 -10.03 2.78
N ASP A 176 -22.58 -11.28 2.73
CA ASP A 176 -21.15 -11.59 2.86
C ASP A 176 -20.42 -11.30 1.54
N LYS A 177 -20.02 -10.04 1.37
CA LYS A 177 -19.17 -9.59 0.25
C LYS A 177 -17.71 -9.66 0.64
N LEU A 178 -16.89 -10.18 -0.26
CA LEU A 178 -15.44 -10.16 -0.12
C LEU A 178 -14.85 -8.87 -0.71
N PHE A 179 -15.44 -8.35 -1.79
CA PHE A 179 -14.95 -7.17 -2.50
C PHE A 179 -15.92 -5.97 -2.46
N PHE A 180 -15.39 -4.75 -2.51
CA PHE A 180 -16.15 -3.51 -2.34
C PHE A 180 -17.17 -3.25 -3.46
N ALA A 181 -16.83 -3.61 -4.70
CA ALA A 181 -17.76 -3.54 -5.84
C ALA A 181 -18.69 -4.76 -5.93
N GLY A 182 -18.59 -5.70 -4.98
CA GLY A 182 -19.28 -6.97 -5.01
C GLY A 182 -18.45 -8.08 -5.67
N ASN A 183 -18.72 -9.33 -5.29
CA ASN A 183 -17.90 -10.48 -5.71
C ASN A 183 -17.88 -10.69 -7.23
N ASP A 184 -19.02 -10.42 -7.90
CA ASP A 184 -19.16 -10.60 -9.35
C ASP A 184 -18.42 -9.54 -10.17
N ALA A 185 -18.12 -8.38 -9.57
CA ALA A 185 -17.35 -7.31 -10.20
C ALA A 185 -15.83 -7.60 -10.21
N GLY A 186 -15.39 -8.60 -9.44
CA GLY A 186 -13.97 -8.90 -9.26
C GLY A 186 -13.24 -7.90 -8.36
N ILE A 187 -11.91 -7.97 -8.38
CA ILE A 187 -11.04 -7.11 -7.58
C ILE A 187 -10.97 -5.72 -8.21
N THR A 188 -11.28 -4.69 -7.42
CA THR A 188 -11.12 -3.28 -7.79
C THR A 188 -9.96 -2.63 -7.04
N TYR A 189 -9.63 -1.40 -7.41
CA TYR A 189 -8.56 -0.64 -6.76
C TYR A 189 -8.83 -0.33 -5.28
N ALA A 190 -10.11 -0.31 -4.86
CA ALA A 190 -10.47 -0.22 -3.45
C ALA A 190 -9.99 -1.47 -2.68
N ASP A 191 -10.20 -2.66 -3.25
CA ASP A 191 -9.73 -3.92 -2.69
C ASP A 191 -8.19 -3.98 -2.70
N ILE A 192 -7.56 -3.56 -3.80
CA ILE A 192 -6.09 -3.45 -3.92
C ILE A 192 -5.51 -2.53 -2.84
N THR A 193 -6.22 -1.45 -2.50
CA THR A 193 -5.80 -0.55 -1.43
C THR A 193 -5.74 -1.29 -0.11
N VAL A 194 -6.81 -1.99 0.29
CA VAL A 194 -6.81 -2.79 1.53
C VAL A 194 -5.70 -3.86 1.50
N ALA A 195 -5.60 -4.60 0.40
CA ALA A 195 -4.60 -5.67 0.23
C ALA A 195 -3.17 -5.13 0.33
N GLY A 196 -2.87 -3.96 -0.26
CA GLY A 196 -1.56 -3.32 -0.19
C GLY A 196 -1.14 -3.00 1.24
N PHE A 197 -2.07 -2.50 2.06
CA PHE A 197 -1.80 -2.24 3.48
C PHE A 197 -1.68 -3.53 4.31
N PHE A 198 -2.41 -4.58 3.98
CA PHE A 198 -2.22 -5.89 4.63
C PHE A 198 -0.89 -6.55 4.25
N MET A 199 -0.44 -6.42 3.01
CA MET A 199 0.91 -6.84 2.60
C MET A 199 1.99 -6.13 3.42
N TRP A 200 1.76 -4.87 3.79
CA TRP A 200 2.70 -4.15 4.61
C TRP A 200 2.81 -4.73 6.03
N PHE A 201 1.70 -5.10 6.67
CA PHE A 201 1.74 -5.86 7.93
C PHE A 201 2.41 -7.22 7.76
N LYS A 202 1.97 -8.02 6.78
CA LYS A 202 2.50 -9.35 6.48
C LYS A 202 4.02 -9.34 6.29
N LYS A 203 4.54 -8.37 5.55
CA LYS A 203 5.98 -8.28 5.21
C LYS A 203 6.82 -7.56 6.25
N CYS A 204 6.29 -6.55 6.94
CA CYS A 204 7.06 -5.81 7.93
C CYS A 204 7.02 -6.44 9.33
N CYS A 205 5.85 -6.85 9.82
CA CYS A 205 5.75 -7.53 11.11
C CYS A 205 6.23 -9.00 11.01
N GLY A 206 6.10 -9.61 9.82
CA GLY A 206 6.45 -11.00 9.55
C GLY A 206 5.22 -11.90 9.43
N GLU A 207 5.31 -12.95 8.60
CA GLU A 207 4.17 -13.84 8.33
C GLU A 207 3.80 -14.74 9.51
N ASP A 208 4.74 -14.94 10.44
CA ASP A 208 4.53 -15.69 11.68
C ASP A 208 4.25 -14.77 12.88
N SER A 209 4.06 -13.47 12.67
CA SER A 209 3.83 -12.51 13.75
C SER A 209 2.41 -12.62 14.32
N GLN A 210 2.25 -12.24 15.60
CA GLN A 210 0.93 -12.17 16.23
C GLN A 210 0.03 -11.15 15.55
N GLU A 211 0.58 -10.01 15.12
CA GLU A 211 -0.18 -8.97 14.40
C GLU A 211 -0.80 -9.52 13.12
N TRP A 212 -0.04 -10.31 12.35
CA TRP A 212 -0.57 -10.92 11.13
C TRP A 212 -1.56 -12.05 11.42
N ALA A 213 -1.33 -12.84 12.47
CA ALA A 213 -2.28 -13.85 12.92
C ALA A 213 -3.62 -13.22 13.34
N ASP A 214 -3.57 -12.13 14.10
CA ASP A 214 -4.73 -11.37 14.56
C ASP A 214 -5.54 -10.82 13.37
N ILE A 215 -4.90 -10.10 12.44
CA ILE A 215 -5.56 -9.53 11.26
C ILE A 215 -6.29 -10.62 10.49
N ARG A 216 -5.64 -11.77 10.24
CA ARG A 216 -6.26 -12.90 9.54
C ARG A 216 -7.46 -13.49 10.28
N ALA A 217 -7.45 -13.48 11.61
CA ALA A 217 -8.50 -14.06 12.44
C ALA A 217 -9.71 -13.13 12.67
N TRP A 218 -9.50 -11.82 12.60
CA TRP A 218 -10.55 -10.82 12.80
C TRP A 218 -11.72 -10.96 11.82
N ASP A 219 -12.88 -10.44 12.24
CA ASP A 219 -14.10 -10.39 11.44
C ASP A 219 -14.51 -11.78 10.90
N GLY A 220 -14.43 -12.79 11.76
CA GLY A 220 -14.78 -14.18 11.41
C GLY A 220 -13.88 -14.77 10.33
N GLY A 221 -12.60 -14.36 10.30
CA GLY A 221 -11.63 -14.79 9.29
C GLY A 221 -11.82 -14.15 7.92
N ARG A 222 -12.57 -13.04 7.82
CA ARG A 222 -12.80 -12.29 6.56
C ARG A 222 -11.47 -11.96 5.88
N TRP A 223 -10.52 -11.40 6.61
CA TRP A 223 -9.27 -10.91 6.04
C TRP A 223 -8.32 -12.01 5.60
N LYS A 224 -8.41 -13.20 6.21
CA LYS A 224 -7.76 -14.39 5.67
C LYS A 224 -8.31 -14.72 4.28
N ARG A 225 -9.63 -14.88 4.14
CA ARG A 225 -10.29 -15.16 2.84
C ARG A 225 -9.99 -14.07 1.81
N PHE A 226 -9.97 -12.82 2.27
CA PHE A 226 -9.67 -11.67 1.42
C PHE A 226 -8.28 -11.78 0.84
N MET A 227 -7.26 -12.01 1.67
CA MET A 227 -5.87 -12.12 1.21
C MET A 227 -5.59 -13.40 0.41
N GLU A 228 -6.28 -14.50 0.69
CA GLU A 228 -6.24 -15.72 -0.13
C GLU A 228 -6.63 -15.43 -1.59
N ALA A 229 -7.57 -14.50 -1.83
CA ALA A 229 -7.93 -14.08 -3.18
C ALA A 229 -6.84 -13.26 -3.90
N PHE A 230 -5.87 -12.71 -3.16
CA PHE A 230 -4.72 -11.97 -3.70
C PHE A 230 -3.46 -12.83 -3.87
N GLU A 231 -3.40 -14.04 -3.29
CA GLU A 231 -2.17 -14.86 -3.22
C GLU A 231 -1.52 -15.10 -4.60
N SER A 232 -2.32 -15.43 -5.62
CA SER A 232 -1.82 -15.62 -6.99
C SER A 232 -1.26 -14.34 -7.64
N PHE A 233 -1.60 -13.18 -7.09
CA PHE A 233 -1.13 -11.86 -7.51
C PHE A 233 -0.04 -11.29 -6.59
N GLU A 234 0.48 -12.06 -5.62
CA GLU A 234 1.60 -11.64 -4.76
C GLU A 234 2.97 -11.85 -5.41
N VAL A 235 3.03 -12.05 -6.73
CA VAL A 235 4.27 -12.29 -7.47
C VAL A 235 5.23 -11.10 -7.35
N VAL A 236 6.47 -11.38 -6.96
CA VAL A 236 7.58 -10.42 -6.89
C VAL A 236 8.69 -10.90 -7.81
N ASP A 237 9.00 -10.12 -8.83
CA ASP A 237 10.15 -10.34 -9.68
C ASP A 237 11.47 -10.07 -8.94
N VAL A 238 12.58 -10.61 -9.44
CA VAL A 238 13.90 -10.38 -8.86
C VAL A 238 14.26 -8.89 -8.88
N GLY A 239 13.84 -8.19 -9.93
CA GLY A 239 14.18 -6.79 -10.17
C GLY A 239 15.67 -6.57 -10.40
N GLU A 240 16.07 -5.31 -10.39
CA GLU A 240 17.47 -4.87 -10.37
C GLU A 240 17.65 -3.70 -9.41
N GLU A 241 18.86 -3.55 -8.87
CA GLU A 241 19.19 -2.37 -8.07
C GLU A 241 19.34 -1.14 -8.99
N LEU A 242 18.94 0.03 -8.51
CA LEU A 242 19.19 1.27 -9.22
C LEU A 242 20.70 1.44 -9.44
N ALA A 243 21.11 1.45 -10.71
CA ALA A 243 22.45 1.84 -11.12
C ALA A 243 22.51 3.37 -11.19
N LEU A 244 23.18 3.98 -10.22
CA LEU A 244 23.45 5.43 -10.17
C LEU A 244 24.62 5.82 -11.08
#